data_AF-A0A819U611-F1
#
_entry.id   AF-A0A819U611-F1
#
_cell.length_a   1.000
_cell.length_b   1.000
_cell.length_c   1.000
_cell.angle_alpha   90.00
_cell.angle_beta   90.00
_cell.angle_gamma   90.00
#
_symmetry.space_group_name_H-M   'P 1'
#
loop_
_entity.id
_entity.type
_entity.pdbx_description
1 polymer ?
#
loop_
_entity_poly.entity_id
_entity_poly.type
_entity_poly.pdbx_seq_one_letter_code
_entity_poly.pdbx_strand_id
1 'polypeptide(L)'
;TRTSASGPFSTSFVPGGGIESYASGTAIAINSGDFTAAGTFLGGFAPSADICSGGCGIEVISGVTLSTAGLNGALNFDITSITVATGATFQLGTPGASTGFKVSSAVTLSISGHMSFVGSGGYIRLPPGSDFNITAGGAFSSAISVSIEIFDLLTGLAIGPLQTLGTLISGGTFTLSVSASGSATTAGTGSGSVTFLATKSGELTDATVWSGGLAPSGNFSLSIPAGITVTISGGTLSLQMLRCDVYGTLALGSGSATFTFAFPPTIIVRSSGKLLDQTSSNVFLFPSNSIIAVLSGGGFGAKGTALKIVQGGVAGA
;
A
#
# COMPACT_ATOMS: atom_id res chain seq x y z
N THR A 1 -28.60 -9.73 -26.30
CA THR A 1 -28.72 -11.10 -25.76
C THR A 1 -29.39 -11.01 -24.40
N ARG A 2 -30.55 -11.65 -24.20
CA ARG A 2 -31.23 -11.68 -22.89
C ARG A 2 -30.42 -12.56 -21.95
N THR A 3 -29.92 -12.00 -20.85
CA THR A 3 -29.53 -12.74 -19.66
C THR A 3 -30.52 -12.37 -18.56
N SER A 4 -31.26 -13.36 -18.07
CA SER A 4 -32.10 -13.21 -16.88
C SER A 4 -31.19 -13.02 -15.67
N ALA A 5 -31.09 -11.80 -15.15
CA ALA A 5 -30.49 -11.53 -13.86
C ALA A 5 -31.58 -11.70 -12.78
N SER A 6 -31.31 -12.50 -11.74
CA SER A 6 -32.13 -12.52 -10.51
C SER A 6 -31.38 -11.80 -9.40
N GLY A 7 -32.00 -10.78 -8.81
CA GLY A 7 -31.40 -9.85 -7.84
C GLY A 7 -31.28 -8.42 -8.38
N PRO A 8 -30.90 -7.42 -7.55
CA PRO A 8 -30.69 -6.05 -8.01
C PRO A 8 -29.45 -5.98 -8.92
N PHE A 9 -29.62 -5.50 -10.15
CA PHE A 9 -28.54 -5.29 -11.12
C PHE A 9 -28.63 -3.87 -11.69
N SER A 10 -27.50 -3.33 -12.13
CA SER A 10 -27.45 -2.07 -12.87
C SER A 10 -26.93 -2.34 -14.28
N THR A 11 -27.42 -1.59 -15.26
CA THR A 11 -26.91 -1.65 -16.64
C THR A 11 -26.62 -0.23 -17.12
N SER A 12 -25.43 0.00 -17.66
CA SER A 12 -25.04 1.27 -18.26
C SER A 12 -24.82 1.11 -19.76
N PHE A 13 -25.05 2.21 -20.49
CA PHE A 13 -24.68 2.32 -21.90
C PHE A 13 -23.46 3.23 -21.95
N VAL A 14 -22.30 2.66 -22.24
CA VAL A 14 -21.04 3.42 -22.33
C VAL A 14 -20.93 4.17 -23.66
N PRO A 15 -20.27 5.35 -23.71
CA PRO A 15 -19.98 6.04 -24.95
C PRO A 15 -19.21 5.12 -25.92
N GLY A 16 -19.85 4.71 -27.02
CA GLY A 16 -19.35 3.67 -27.92
C GLY A 16 -20.32 2.50 -28.19
N GLY A 17 -21.46 2.45 -27.49
CA GLY A 17 -22.55 1.50 -27.76
C GLY A 17 -22.40 0.14 -27.04
N GLY A 18 -21.45 0.03 -26.12
CA GLY A 18 -21.32 -1.14 -25.24
C GLY A 18 -22.40 -1.16 -24.16
N ILE A 19 -22.83 -2.36 -23.77
CA ILE A 19 -23.69 -2.61 -22.61
C ILE A 19 -22.81 -3.24 -21.54
N GLU A 20 -22.73 -2.60 -20.36
CA GLU A 20 -22.08 -3.18 -19.18
C GLU A 20 -23.14 -3.50 -18.13
N SER A 21 -23.05 -4.70 -17.55
CA SER A 21 -24.00 -5.22 -16.56
C SER A 21 -23.27 -5.53 -15.26
N TYR A 22 -23.81 -5.06 -14.15
CA TYR A 22 -23.22 -5.21 -12.81
C TYR A 22 -24.05 -6.15 -11.95
N ALA A 23 -23.38 -7.04 -11.22
CA ALA A 23 -24.02 -8.10 -10.43
C ALA A 23 -24.64 -7.62 -9.10
N SER A 24 -24.42 -6.36 -8.72
CA SER A 24 -25.03 -5.68 -7.56
C SER A 24 -25.52 -4.28 -7.94
N GLY A 25 -26.32 -3.65 -7.08
CA GLY A 25 -26.66 -2.22 -7.21
C GLY A 25 -25.38 -1.39 -7.22
N THR A 26 -24.92 -1.00 -8.41
CA THR A 26 -23.65 -0.30 -8.62
C THR A 26 -23.96 1.14 -8.99
N ALA A 27 -23.50 2.07 -8.17
CA ALA A 27 -23.61 3.48 -8.49
C ALA A 27 -22.41 3.90 -9.35
N ILE A 28 -22.70 4.45 -10.51
CA ILE A 28 -21.70 4.80 -11.51
C ILE A 28 -21.54 6.32 -11.52
N ALA A 29 -20.37 6.82 -11.09
CA ALA A 29 -20.04 8.23 -11.17
C ALA A 29 -19.69 8.57 -12.62
N ILE A 30 -20.53 9.40 -13.26
CA ILE A 30 -20.43 9.78 -14.68
C ILE A 30 -20.07 11.25 -14.89
N ASN A 31 -20.22 12.07 -13.85
CA ASN A 31 -19.80 13.46 -13.83
C ASN A 31 -18.81 13.67 -12.69
N SER A 32 -17.82 14.53 -12.89
CA SER A 32 -16.93 14.94 -11.79
C SER A 32 -17.71 15.72 -10.75
N GLY A 33 -17.52 15.38 -9.47
CA GLY A 33 -18.30 16.00 -8.40
C GLY A 33 -18.08 15.33 -7.04
N ASP A 34 -18.81 15.86 -6.05
CA ASP A 34 -18.83 15.29 -4.71
C ASP A 34 -19.71 14.03 -4.65
N PHE A 35 -19.32 13.10 -3.78
CA PHE A 35 -20.01 11.83 -3.55
C PHE A 35 -21.45 12.04 -3.07
N THR A 36 -21.74 13.13 -2.36
CA THR A 36 -23.08 13.44 -1.86
C THR A 36 -23.96 14.13 -2.91
N ALA A 37 -23.39 14.57 -4.03
CA ALA A 37 -24.14 15.28 -5.06
C ALA A 37 -24.84 14.30 -6.01
N ALA A 38 -26.18 14.39 -6.07
CA ALA A 38 -27.02 13.60 -6.96
C ALA A 38 -26.57 13.61 -8.43
N GLY A 39 -26.15 14.78 -8.94
CA GLY A 39 -25.71 14.95 -10.33
C GLY A 39 -24.39 14.25 -10.71
N THR A 40 -23.64 13.75 -9.72
CA THR A 40 -22.40 13.00 -9.93
C THR A 40 -22.66 11.61 -10.51
N PHE A 41 -23.78 10.98 -10.12
CA PHE A 41 -24.07 9.58 -10.41
C PHE A 41 -25.11 9.41 -11.53
N LEU A 42 -24.95 8.34 -12.29
CA LEU A 42 -25.94 7.91 -13.27
C LEU A 42 -27.29 7.69 -12.58
N GLY A 43 -28.35 8.23 -13.18
CA GLY A 43 -29.70 8.17 -12.62
C GLY A 43 -30.00 9.26 -11.58
N GLY A 44 -29.02 10.08 -11.17
CA GLY A 44 -29.27 11.23 -10.30
C GLY A 44 -29.42 10.88 -8.82
N PHE A 45 -28.89 9.73 -8.38
CA PHE A 45 -28.96 9.29 -6.98
C PHE A 45 -27.56 9.00 -6.45
N ALA A 46 -27.16 9.76 -5.43
CA ALA A 46 -25.94 9.47 -4.69
C ALA A 46 -26.15 8.25 -3.77
N PRO A 47 -25.18 7.34 -3.64
CA PRO A 47 -25.26 6.21 -2.73
C PRO A 47 -25.48 6.67 -1.29
N SER A 48 -26.35 5.96 -0.57
CA SER A 48 -26.69 6.23 0.82
C SER A 48 -27.00 4.92 1.56
N ALA A 49 -27.15 4.99 2.88
CA ALA A 49 -27.52 3.84 3.70
C ALA A 49 -28.84 3.19 3.24
N ASP A 50 -29.83 4.01 2.85
CA ASP A 50 -31.14 3.52 2.42
C ASP A 50 -31.08 2.84 1.05
N ILE A 51 -30.18 3.28 0.17
CA ILE A 51 -29.99 2.72 -1.17
C ILE A 51 -29.15 1.45 -1.13
N CYS A 52 -28.18 1.41 -0.20
CA CYS A 52 -27.15 0.37 -0.15
C CYS A 52 -27.41 -0.71 0.91
N SER A 53 -28.65 -0.89 1.36
CA SER A 53 -29.03 -1.93 2.32
C SER A 53 -28.81 -3.33 1.71
N GLY A 54 -27.66 -3.95 1.96
CA GLY A 54 -27.23 -5.21 1.34
C GLY A 54 -25.98 -5.11 0.47
N GLY A 55 -25.37 -3.92 0.38
CA GLY A 55 -24.11 -3.68 -0.31
C GLY A 55 -24.26 -3.02 -1.68
N CYS A 56 -23.59 -1.88 -1.86
CA CYS A 56 -23.43 -1.24 -3.16
C CYS A 56 -22.00 -1.39 -3.69
N GLY A 57 -21.90 -1.51 -5.02
CA GLY A 57 -20.67 -1.19 -5.73
C GLY A 57 -20.61 0.29 -6.09
N ILE A 58 -19.40 0.84 -6.18
CA ILE A 58 -19.14 2.17 -6.76
C ILE A 58 -18.21 2.00 -7.94
N GLU A 59 -18.54 2.62 -9.06
CA GLU A 59 -17.64 2.72 -10.21
C GLU A 59 -17.39 4.17 -10.59
N VAL A 60 -16.11 4.52 -10.75
CA VAL A 60 -15.69 5.82 -11.28
C VAL A 60 -15.15 5.61 -12.69
N ILE A 61 -15.89 6.10 -13.68
CA ILE A 61 -15.53 5.90 -15.09
C ILE A 61 -14.37 6.81 -15.53
N SER A 62 -13.74 6.47 -16.64
CA SER A 62 -12.61 7.23 -17.20
C SER A 62 -12.96 8.71 -17.41
N GLY A 63 -12.05 9.62 -17.05
CA GLY A 63 -12.23 11.07 -17.18
C GLY A 63 -13.04 11.71 -16.04
N VAL A 64 -13.57 10.93 -15.10
CA VAL A 64 -14.34 11.42 -13.95
C VAL A 64 -13.48 11.53 -12.70
N THR A 65 -13.66 12.61 -11.94
CA THR A 65 -13.13 12.77 -10.59
C THR A 65 -14.25 12.70 -9.57
N LEU A 66 -14.28 11.65 -8.77
CA LEU A 66 -15.21 11.49 -7.65
C LEU A 66 -14.53 11.92 -6.36
N SER A 67 -15.07 12.96 -5.72
CA SER A 67 -14.56 13.47 -4.44
C SER A 67 -15.40 12.98 -3.26
N THR A 68 -14.75 12.61 -2.16
CA THR A 68 -15.41 12.22 -0.91
C THR A 68 -15.45 13.34 0.13
N ALA A 69 -15.19 14.58 -0.27
CA ALA A 69 -15.07 15.72 0.65
C ALA A 69 -16.34 15.93 1.51
N GLY A 70 -17.53 15.81 0.91
CA GLY A 70 -18.84 15.93 1.57
C GLY A 70 -19.17 14.79 2.53
N LEU A 71 -18.40 13.69 2.51
CA LEU A 71 -18.55 12.58 3.45
C LEU A 71 -17.85 12.81 4.79
N ASN A 72 -17.13 13.94 4.95
CA ASN A 72 -16.49 14.34 6.20
C ASN A 72 -15.58 13.25 6.80
N GLY A 73 -14.81 12.58 5.94
CA GLY A 73 -13.83 11.58 6.33
C GLY A 73 -14.39 10.17 6.60
N ALA A 74 -15.61 9.85 6.17
CA ALA A 74 -16.17 8.53 6.43
C ALA A 74 -17.20 8.02 5.41
N LEU A 75 -17.03 6.78 4.96
CA LEU A 75 -18.10 5.97 4.36
C LEU A 75 -18.77 5.14 5.47
N ASN A 76 -20.01 5.51 5.84
CA ASN A 76 -20.74 4.94 6.98
C ASN A 76 -21.96 4.10 6.56
N PHE A 77 -21.89 3.43 5.40
CA PHE A 77 -22.91 2.52 4.89
C PHE A 77 -22.26 1.39 4.11
N ASP A 78 -23.05 0.40 3.69
CA ASP A 78 -22.54 -0.84 3.10
C ASP A 78 -22.07 -0.63 1.65
N ILE A 79 -20.76 -0.40 1.49
CA ILE A 79 -20.08 -0.39 0.19
C ILE A 79 -19.19 -1.61 0.14
N THR A 80 -19.46 -2.50 -0.81
CA THR A 80 -18.72 -3.76 -0.96
C THR A 80 -17.59 -3.65 -1.97
N SER A 81 -17.70 -2.73 -2.92
CA SER A 81 -16.63 -2.48 -3.90
C SER A 81 -16.54 -1.01 -4.31
N ILE A 82 -15.32 -0.56 -4.56
CA ILE A 82 -15.03 0.72 -5.22
C ILE A 82 -14.03 0.45 -6.33
N THR A 83 -14.45 0.65 -7.57
CA THR A 83 -13.62 0.48 -8.76
C THR A 83 -13.33 1.83 -9.39
N VAL A 84 -12.05 2.12 -9.63
CA VAL A 84 -11.59 3.36 -10.25
C VAL A 84 -10.94 3.00 -11.57
N ALA A 85 -11.62 3.30 -12.67
CA ALA A 85 -11.16 2.97 -14.01
C ALA A 85 -9.89 3.74 -14.39
N THR A 86 -9.16 3.24 -15.39
CA THR A 86 -7.99 3.95 -15.93
C THR A 86 -8.39 5.33 -16.46
N GLY A 87 -7.64 6.36 -16.07
CA GLY A 87 -7.94 7.76 -16.37
C GLY A 87 -9.03 8.40 -15.49
N ALA A 88 -9.61 7.65 -14.54
CA ALA A 88 -10.47 8.20 -13.49
C ALA A 88 -9.65 8.63 -12.26
N THR A 89 -10.21 9.52 -11.44
CA THR A 89 -9.64 9.89 -10.14
C THR A 89 -10.65 9.68 -9.01
N PHE A 90 -10.22 9.01 -7.95
CA PHE A 90 -10.97 8.94 -6.70
C PHE A 90 -10.23 9.71 -5.62
N GLN A 91 -10.84 10.82 -5.18
CA GLN A 91 -10.26 11.72 -4.20
C GLN A 91 -10.80 11.38 -2.80
N LEU A 92 -9.93 10.82 -1.97
CA LEU A 92 -10.28 10.30 -0.65
C LEU A 92 -9.93 11.30 0.46
N GLY A 93 -10.92 11.64 1.28
CA GLY A 93 -10.76 12.58 2.40
C GLY A 93 -11.38 13.95 2.13
N THR A 94 -11.33 14.79 3.16
CA THR A 94 -11.83 16.17 3.12
C THR A 94 -10.62 17.11 3.21
N PRO A 95 -10.36 17.94 2.18
CA PRO A 95 -9.25 18.89 2.21
C PRO A 95 -9.28 19.78 3.46
N GLY A 96 -8.15 19.88 4.16
CA GLY A 96 -8.02 20.69 5.37
C GLY A 96 -8.64 20.10 6.65
N ALA A 97 -9.38 18.99 6.56
CA ALA A 97 -9.86 18.29 7.73
C ALA A 97 -8.71 17.49 8.38
N SER A 98 -8.57 17.64 9.70
CA SER A 98 -7.61 16.88 10.52
C SER A 98 -7.95 15.40 10.67
N THR A 99 -9.09 14.97 10.12
CA THR A 99 -9.51 13.58 10.07
C THR A 99 -8.87 12.88 8.87
N GLY A 100 -8.65 11.57 9.02
CA GLY A 100 -8.30 10.70 7.91
C GLY A 100 -9.57 10.26 7.17
N PHE A 101 -9.57 9.04 6.64
CA PHE A 101 -10.74 8.43 6.04
C PHE A 101 -11.04 7.07 6.64
N LYS A 102 -12.31 6.77 6.95
CA LYS A 102 -12.75 5.45 7.44
C LYS A 102 -13.82 4.84 6.56
N VAL A 103 -13.82 3.52 6.46
CA VAL A 103 -14.91 2.75 5.86
C VAL A 103 -15.54 1.88 6.95
N SER A 104 -16.87 1.82 6.99
CA SER A 104 -17.63 1.11 8.04
C SER A 104 -18.05 -0.30 7.66
N SER A 105 -17.74 -0.74 6.44
CA SER A 105 -18.07 -2.06 5.90
C SER A 105 -16.87 -2.62 5.12
N ALA A 106 -16.76 -3.96 5.09
CA ALA A 106 -15.70 -4.63 4.34
C ALA A 106 -15.83 -4.27 2.85
N VAL A 107 -14.74 -3.77 2.27
CA VAL A 107 -14.74 -3.19 0.93
C VAL A 107 -13.54 -3.66 0.14
N THR A 108 -13.75 -3.96 -1.15
CA THR A 108 -12.66 -4.13 -2.11
C THR A 108 -12.46 -2.83 -2.90
N LEU A 109 -11.36 -2.12 -2.65
CA LEU A 109 -10.93 -0.99 -3.48
C LEU A 109 -10.00 -1.49 -4.59
N SER A 110 -10.39 -1.25 -5.84
CA SER A 110 -9.61 -1.60 -7.04
C SER A 110 -9.33 -0.36 -7.88
N ILE A 111 -8.07 0.09 -7.87
CA ILE A 111 -7.64 1.37 -8.42
C ILE A 111 -6.74 1.14 -9.64
N SER A 112 -7.35 1.15 -10.83
CA SER A 112 -6.65 1.15 -12.13
C SER A 112 -6.40 2.56 -12.67
N GLY A 113 -7.06 3.57 -12.08
CA GLY A 113 -6.83 5.00 -12.31
C GLY A 113 -5.96 5.63 -11.23
N HIS A 114 -6.37 6.78 -10.72
CA HIS A 114 -5.61 7.51 -9.71
C HIS A 114 -6.40 7.63 -8.40
N MET A 115 -5.78 7.28 -7.28
CA MET A 115 -6.29 7.56 -5.95
C MET A 115 -5.52 8.71 -5.33
N SER A 116 -6.22 9.80 -5.02
CA SER A 116 -5.62 10.98 -4.39
C SER A 116 -6.12 11.12 -2.96
N PHE A 117 -5.23 10.96 -1.97
CA PHE A 117 -5.58 11.21 -0.58
C PHE A 117 -5.36 12.69 -0.24
N VAL A 118 -6.40 13.35 0.28
CA VAL A 118 -6.40 14.82 0.52
C VAL A 118 -6.71 15.20 1.97
N GLY A 119 -6.99 14.23 2.84
CA GLY A 119 -7.11 14.49 4.28
C GLY A 119 -5.76 14.82 4.92
N SER A 120 -5.76 15.61 6.01
CA SER A 120 -4.53 15.89 6.75
C SER A 120 -4.31 14.97 7.95
N GLY A 121 -5.30 14.13 8.30
CA GLY A 121 -5.17 13.14 9.38
C GLY A 121 -4.18 12.01 9.10
N GLY A 122 -3.78 11.80 7.84
CA GLY A 122 -2.71 10.86 7.49
C GLY A 122 -3.04 9.40 7.69
N TYR A 123 -4.32 9.01 7.76
CA TYR A 123 -4.73 7.61 7.85
C TYR A 123 -5.92 7.24 6.95
N ILE A 124 -5.94 5.98 6.51
CA ILE A 124 -7.07 5.28 5.89
C ILE A 124 -7.39 4.07 6.77
N ARG A 125 -8.64 3.95 7.19
CA ARG A 125 -9.12 2.93 8.12
C ARG A 125 -10.02 1.94 7.39
N LEU A 126 -9.58 0.69 7.35
CA LEU A 126 -10.25 -0.41 6.67
C LEU A 126 -10.68 -1.47 7.68
N PRO A 127 -11.94 -1.93 7.65
CA PRO A 127 -12.37 -3.02 8.53
C PRO A 127 -11.83 -4.38 8.05
N PRO A 128 -11.80 -5.40 8.93
CA PRO A 128 -11.47 -6.77 8.54
C PRO A 128 -12.31 -7.25 7.34
N GLY A 129 -11.69 -7.99 6.41
CA GLY A 129 -12.29 -8.41 5.14
C GLY A 129 -12.14 -7.41 3.99
N SER A 130 -11.45 -6.30 4.18
CA SER A 130 -11.24 -5.29 3.13
C SER A 130 -9.98 -5.54 2.33
N ASP A 131 -10.02 -5.15 1.06
CA ASP A 131 -8.87 -5.11 0.17
C ASP A 131 -8.61 -3.69 -0.33
N PHE A 132 -7.34 -3.32 -0.42
CA PHE A 132 -6.87 -2.06 -1.00
C PHE A 132 -5.86 -2.36 -2.09
N ASN A 133 -6.28 -2.19 -3.35
CA ASN A 133 -5.50 -2.60 -4.51
C ASN A 133 -5.29 -1.43 -5.47
N ILE A 134 -4.05 -0.96 -5.58
CA ILE A 134 -3.56 -0.21 -6.73
C ILE A 134 -3.13 -1.25 -7.77
N THR A 135 -3.89 -1.35 -8.86
CA THR A 135 -3.67 -2.36 -9.90
C THR A 135 -2.74 -1.83 -10.99
N ALA A 136 -2.46 -2.63 -12.02
CA ALA A 136 -1.53 -2.24 -13.08
C ALA A 136 -2.04 -0.97 -13.81
N GLY A 137 -1.17 0.04 -13.92
CA GLY A 137 -1.53 1.36 -14.46
C GLY A 137 -2.17 2.30 -13.44
N GLY A 138 -2.49 1.79 -12.24
CA GLY A 138 -2.96 2.57 -11.12
C GLY A 138 -1.87 3.44 -10.49
N ALA A 139 -2.29 4.48 -9.79
CA ALA A 139 -1.40 5.35 -9.04
C ALA A 139 -2.04 5.85 -7.74
N PHE A 140 -1.21 6.13 -6.75
CA PHE A 140 -1.61 6.80 -5.51
C PHE A 140 -0.77 8.05 -5.30
N SER A 141 -1.39 9.13 -4.85
CA SER A 141 -0.68 10.33 -4.40
C SER A 141 -1.29 10.93 -3.14
N SER A 142 -0.43 11.58 -2.36
CA SER A 142 -0.79 12.31 -1.14
C SER A 142 0.25 13.39 -0.85
N ALA A 143 -0.16 14.47 -0.18
CA ALA A 143 0.77 15.48 0.33
C ALA A 143 1.62 14.99 1.52
N ILE A 144 1.15 13.95 2.21
CA ILE A 144 1.77 13.37 3.40
C ILE A 144 1.82 11.84 3.29
N SER A 145 2.69 11.19 4.06
CA SER A 145 2.60 9.73 4.21
C SER A 145 1.27 9.33 4.84
N VAL A 146 0.70 8.21 4.39
CA VAL A 146 -0.62 7.75 4.82
C VAL A 146 -0.51 6.38 5.46
N SER A 147 -0.97 6.28 6.70
CA SER A 147 -1.09 5.03 7.45
C SER A 147 -2.38 4.30 7.04
N ILE A 148 -2.28 3.05 6.63
CA ILE A 148 -3.43 2.15 6.55
C ILE A 148 -3.56 1.43 7.89
N GLU A 149 -4.73 1.50 8.50
CA GLU A 149 -5.04 0.95 9.82
C GLU A 149 -6.23 0.00 9.75
N ILE A 150 -6.26 -1.04 10.60
CA ILE A 150 -7.49 -1.82 10.79
C ILE A 150 -8.45 -1.01 11.65
N PHE A 151 -9.70 -0.91 11.20
CA PHE A 151 -10.78 -0.37 11.99
C PHE A 151 -11.67 -1.49 12.54
N ASP A 152 -11.63 -1.68 13.85
CA ASP A 152 -12.49 -2.66 14.51
C ASP A 152 -13.91 -2.09 14.63
N LEU A 153 -14.83 -2.68 13.87
CA LEU A 153 -16.23 -2.31 13.84
C LEU A 153 -16.95 -2.60 15.17
N LEU A 154 -16.44 -3.54 15.97
CA LEU A 154 -17.05 -3.90 17.24
C LEU A 154 -16.71 -2.89 18.34
N THR A 155 -15.45 -2.47 18.42
CA THR A 155 -14.97 -1.53 19.45
C THR A 155 -14.97 -0.07 19.00
N GLY A 156 -15.05 0.18 17.69
CA GLY A 156 -14.93 1.52 17.11
C GLY A 156 -13.52 2.11 17.19
N LEU A 157 -12.51 1.26 17.43
CA LEU A 157 -11.12 1.67 17.60
C LEU A 157 -10.24 1.20 16.44
N ALA A 158 -9.12 1.91 16.25
CA ALA A 158 -8.09 1.50 15.30
C ALA A 158 -7.14 0.48 15.94
N ILE A 159 -6.82 -0.58 15.22
CA ILE A 159 -5.83 -1.59 15.62
C ILE A 159 -4.55 -1.35 14.81
N GLY A 160 -3.74 -0.42 15.30
CA GLY A 160 -2.38 -0.13 14.84
C GLY A 160 -2.25 0.32 13.37
N PRO A 161 -1.08 0.86 12.99
CA PRO A 161 -0.73 1.01 11.59
C PRO A 161 -0.32 -0.36 11.00
N LEU A 162 -1.07 -0.82 10.00
CA LEU A 162 -0.73 -1.99 9.20
C LEU A 162 0.40 -1.69 8.23
N GLN A 163 0.25 -0.59 7.51
CA GLN A 163 1.16 -0.23 6.43
C GLN A 163 1.23 1.28 6.29
N THR A 164 2.42 1.83 6.08
CA THR A 164 2.55 3.24 5.68
C THR A 164 2.84 3.36 4.19
N LEU A 165 1.95 4.02 3.47
CA LEU A 165 2.16 4.47 2.11
C LEU A 165 2.96 5.77 2.12
N GLY A 166 3.96 5.88 1.25
CA GLY A 166 4.60 7.15 0.94
C GLY A 166 3.66 8.11 0.22
N THR A 167 4.19 9.27 -0.18
CA THR A 167 3.41 10.32 -0.87
C THR A 167 3.08 10.00 -2.32
N LEU A 168 3.73 8.99 -2.92
CA LEU A 168 3.52 8.59 -4.30
C LEU A 168 3.77 7.08 -4.47
N ILE A 169 2.86 6.43 -5.19
CA ILE A 169 3.06 5.11 -5.81
C ILE A 169 2.74 5.28 -7.29
N SER A 170 3.70 4.96 -8.16
CA SER A 170 3.55 5.08 -9.61
C SER A 170 4.24 3.95 -10.35
N GLY A 171 3.67 3.55 -11.49
CA GLY A 171 4.30 2.61 -12.41
C GLY A 171 4.36 1.17 -11.92
N GLY A 172 3.41 0.73 -11.08
CA GLY A 172 3.28 -0.66 -10.68
C GLY A 172 2.06 -0.93 -9.80
N THR A 173 2.04 -2.09 -9.16
CA THR A 173 0.91 -2.56 -8.33
C THR A 173 1.19 -2.42 -6.83
N PHE A 174 0.15 -2.27 -6.04
CA PHE A 174 0.20 -2.44 -4.59
C PHE A 174 -1.10 -3.08 -4.15
N THR A 175 -1.02 -4.22 -3.48
CA THR A 175 -2.18 -4.94 -2.95
C THR A 175 -2.00 -5.08 -1.46
N LEU A 176 -3.04 -4.73 -0.71
CA LEU A 176 -3.20 -5.01 0.71
C LEU A 176 -4.52 -5.76 0.85
N SER A 177 -4.50 -6.93 1.48
CA SER A 177 -5.71 -7.67 1.84
C SER A 177 -5.75 -7.85 3.35
N VAL A 178 -6.85 -7.47 3.99
CA VAL A 178 -7.09 -7.67 5.42
C VAL A 178 -8.09 -8.80 5.56
N SER A 179 -7.67 -9.93 6.14
CA SER A 179 -8.53 -11.08 6.37
C SER A 179 -9.68 -10.75 7.34
N ALA A 180 -10.71 -11.60 7.34
CA ALA A 180 -11.80 -11.52 8.32
C ALA A 180 -11.32 -11.66 9.78
N SER A 181 -10.17 -12.31 10.01
CA SER A 181 -9.53 -12.43 11.32
C SER A 181 -8.63 -11.24 11.68
N GLY A 182 -8.57 -10.21 10.84
CA GLY A 182 -7.74 -9.02 11.06
C GLY A 182 -6.25 -9.22 10.77
N SER A 183 -5.88 -10.27 10.03
CA SER A 183 -4.51 -10.46 9.56
C SER A 183 -4.36 -9.83 8.17
N ALA A 184 -3.31 -9.04 7.95
CA ALA A 184 -3.08 -8.43 6.66
C ALA A 184 -2.11 -9.26 5.80
N THR A 185 -2.15 -9.08 4.49
CA THR A 185 -1.08 -9.44 3.54
C THR A 185 -0.82 -8.27 2.60
N THR A 186 0.43 -8.02 2.25
CA THR A 186 0.80 -7.00 1.25
C THR A 186 1.67 -7.58 0.16
N ALA A 187 1.57 -6.99 -1.03
CA ALA A 187 2.48 -7.20 -2.16
C ALA A 187 2.51 -5.94 -3.02
N GLY A 188 3.61 -5.70 -3.73
CA GLY A 188 3.66 -4.56 -4.64
C GLY A 188 4.85 -4.56 -5.58
N THR A 189 4.66 -3.90 -6.72
CA THR A 189 5.67 -3.63 -7.73
C THR A 189 5.60 -2.14 -8.08
N GLY A 190 6.69 -1.51 -8.50
CA GLY A 190 6.66 -0.11 -8.97
C GLY A 190 7.45 0.88 -8.12
N SER A 191 7.49 2.13 -8.57
CA SER A 191 8.25 3.20 -7.94
C SER A 191 7.38 3.90 -6.90
N GLY A 192 7.55 3.52 -5.64
CA GLY A 192 6.85 4.09 -4.50
C GLY A 192 7.31 3.43 -3.21
N SER A 193 7.41 4.20 -2.12
CA SER A 193 7.89 3.67 -0.84
C SER A 193 6.72 3.16 -0.02
N VAL A 194 6.65 1.85 0.15
CA VAL A 194 5.86 1.19 1.20
C VAL A 194 6.80 0.91 2.37
N THR A 195 6.62 1.60 3.49
CA THR A 195 7.58 1.52 4.61
C THR A 195 7.14 0.53 5.67
N PHE A 196 7.96 -0.48 5.93
CA PHE A 196 7.80 -1.43 7.03
C PHE A 196 8.61 -0.96 8.24
N LEU A 197 7.95 -0.90 9.40
CA LEU A 197 8.55 -0.50 10.67
C LEU A 197 8.82 -1.74 11.51
N ALA A 198 10.07 -2.01 11.85
CA ALA A 198 10.40 -3.09 12.77
C ALA A 198 9.96 -2.73 14.20
N THR A 199 9.23 -3.61 14.86
CA THR A 199 8.77 -3.48 16.26
C THR A 199 9.48 -4.44 17.20
N LYS A 200 10.12 -5.47 16.64
CA LYS A 200 10.87 -6.49 17.38
C LYS A 200 12.08 -6.93 16.57
N SER A 201 13.13 -7.45 17.23
CA SER A 201 14.25 -8.08 16.52
C SER A 201 13.85 -9.44 15.93
N GLY A 202 14.35 -9.75 14.73
CA GLY A 202 14.10 -11.04 14.07
C GLY A 202 14.45 -11.03 12.58
N GLU A 203 13.98 -12.04 11.85
CA GLU A 203 14.21 -12.19 10.41
C GLU A 203 13.33 -11.28 9.58
N LEU A 204 13.84 -10.81 8.43
CA LEU A 204 13.09 -10.01 7.46
C LEU A 204 11.76 -10.67 7.08
N THR A 205 11.76 -11.98 6.91
CA THR A 205 10.58 -12.75 6.48
C THR A 205 9.62 -13.10 7.61
N ASP A 206 9.96 -12.82 8.87
CA ASP A 206 9.07 -13.08 10.01
C ASP A 206 8.07 -11.92 10.15
N ALA A 207 6.80 -12.20 9.89
CA ALA A 207 5.73 -11.22 9.96
C ALA A 207 5.58 -10.59 11.37
N THR A 208 6.00 -11.28 12.43
CA THR A 208 5.91 -10.78 13.82
C THR A 208 6.95 -9.71 14.16
N VAL A 209 7.95 -9.52 13.31
CA VAL A 209 8.99 -8.47 13.44
C VAL A 209 8.44 -7.08 13.13
N TRP A 210 7.38 -7.00 12.32
CA TRP A 210 6.93 -5.77 11.69
C TRP A 210 5.64 -5.26 12.31
N SER A 211 5.52 -3.93 12.39
CA SER A 211 4.23 -3.28 12.67
C SER A 211 3.19 -3.79 11.68
N GLY A 212 2.01 -4.12 12.17
CA GLY A 212 0.93 -4.66 11.34
C GLY A 212 0.98 -6.17 11.08
N GLY A 213 2.01 -6.87 11.57
CA GLY A 213 2.09 -8.33 11.41
C GLY A 213 2.33 -8.76 9.96
N LEU A 214 3.12 -7.98 9.21
CA LEU A 214 3.32 -8.11 7.77
C LEU A 214 4.81 -8.15 7.44
N ALA A 215 5.29 -9.25 6.87
CA ALA A 215 6.66 -9.31 6.37
C ALA A 215 6.79 -8.52 5.04
N PRO A 216 7.91 -7.78 4.84
CA PRO A 216 8.23 -7.14 3.58
C PRO A 216 8.16 -8.07 2.37
N SER A 217 7.49 -7.60 1.31
CA SER A 217 7.35 -8.27 0.03
C SER A 217 7.40 -7.25 -1.10
N GLY A 218 7.70 -7.68 -2.33
CA GLY A 218 7.74 -6.79 -3.48
C GLY A 218 8.76 -5.64 -3.35
N ASN A 219 8.35 -4.44 -3.75
CA ASN A 219 9.13 -3.21 -3.58
C ASN A 219 8.80 -2.56 -2.23
N PHE A 220 9.81 -2.36 -1.39
CA PHE A 220 9.59 -1.85 -0.03
C PHE A 220 10.72 -0.94 0.48
N SER A 221 10.42 -0.22 1.54
CA SER A 221 11.38 0.46 2.39
C SER A 221 11.29 -0.05 3.82
N LEU A 222 12.39 0.06 4.57
CA LEU A 222 12.46 -0.35 5.96
C LEU A 222 12.81 0.82 6.86
N SER A 223 12.26 0.81 8.07
CA SER A 223 12.73 1.60 9.20
C SER A 223 13.02 0.64 10.35
N ILE A 224 14.27 0.61 10.81
CA ILE A 224 14.71 -0.23 11.92
C ILE A 224 15.03 0.69 13.11
N PRO A 225 14.16 0.79 14.13
CA PRO A 225 14.39 1.61 15.31
C PRO A 225 15.60 1.18 16.14
N ALA A 226 16.09 2.09 16.98
CA ALA A 226 17.19 1.81 17.90
C ALA A 226 16.87 0.61 18.81
N GLY A 227 17.89 -0.22 19.08
CA GLY A 227 17.75 -1.43 19.92
C GLY A 227 17.13 -2.64 19.22
N ILE A 228 16.63 -2.50 18.00
CA ILE A 228 16.09 -3.60 17.19
C ILE A 228 17.12 -4.08 16.18
N THR A 229 17.22 -5.39 15.99
CA THR A 229 18.03 -6.03 14.95
C THR A 229 17.12 -6.74 13.95
N VAL A 230 17.15 -6.32 12.70
CA VAL A 230 16.55 -7.08 11.59
C VAL A 230 17.66 -7.84 10.88
N THR A 231 17.47 -9.14 10.74
CA THR A 231 18.39 -10.04 10.04
C THR A 231 17.86 -10.38 8.66
N ILE A 232 18.74 -10.39 7.67
CA ILE A 232 18.48 -10.98 6.35
C ILE A 232 19.44 -12.16 6.19
N SER A 233 18.92 -13.35 6.48
CA SER A 233 19.66 -14.61 6.34
C SER A 233 19.83 -15.04 4.89
N GLY A 234 20.81 -15.91 4.63
CA GLY A 234 21.08 -16.42 3.29
C GLY A 234 22.00 -15.52 2.45
N GLY A 235 22.18 -15.87 1.17
CA GLY A 235 23.24 -15.27 0.33
C GLY A 235 22.78 -14.13 -0.56
N THR A 236 21.46 -13.93 -0.71
CA THR A 236 20.89 -12.94 -1.64
C THR A 236 19.58 -12.37 -1.12
N LEU A 237 19.44 -11.04 -1.14
CA LEU A 237 18.13 -10.39 -1.09
C LEU A 237 17.60 -10.20 -2.52
N SER A 238 16.63 -11.04 -2.88
CA SER A 238 15.98 -11.01 -4.21
C SER A 238 14.83 -10.01 -4.30
N LEU A 239 14.48 -9.32 -3.23
CA LEU A 239 13.43 -8.30 -3.22
C LEU A 239 14.04 -6.90 -3.38
N GLN A 240 13.30 -5.99 -4.02
CA GLN A 240 13.76 -4.62 -4.22
C GLN A 240 13.52 -3.78 -2.97
N MET A 241 14.54 -3.69 -2.12
CA MET A 241 14.57 -2.75 -1.00
C MET A 241 14.98 -1.37 -1.50
N LEU A 242 14.01 -0.47 -1.68
CA LEU A 242 14.22 0.90 -2.17
C LEU A 242 15.06 1.72 -1.20
N ARG A 243 14.68 1.68 0.09
CA ARG A 243 15.34 2.46 1.15
C ARG A 243 15.33 1.72 2.48
N CYS A 244 16.40 1.80 3.24
CA CYS A 244 16.47 1.31 4.61
C CYS A 244 17.06 2.39 5.52
N ASP A 245 16.27 2.93 6.44
CA ASP A 245 16.74 3.80 7.51
C ASP A 245 17.06 2.95 8.76
N VAL A 246 18.35 2.85 9.10
CA VAL A 246 18.85 1.97 10.16
C VAL A 246 19.23 2.82 11.38
N TYR A 247 18.34 2.89 12.37
CA TYR A 247 18.65 3.43 13.71
C TYR A 247 19.08 2.31 14.68
N GLY A 248 18.63 1.07 14.45
CA GLY A 248 19.04 -0.15 15.16
C GLY A 248 20.14 -0.90 14.43
N THR A 249 19.94 -2.19 14.16
CA THR A 249 20.92 -3.01 13.41
C THR A 249 20.27 -3.67 12.21
N LEU A 250 20.89 -3.55 11.03
CA LEU A 250 20.62 -4.39 9.87
C LEU A 250 21.75 -5.43 9.78
N ALA A 251 21.44 -6.70 10.00
CA ALA A 251 22.40 -7.80 9.95
C ALA A 251 22.22 -8.61 8.66
N LEU A 252 23.29 -8.82 7.89
CA LEU A 252 23.21 -9.42 6.56
C LEU A 252 24.09 -10.67 6.43
N GLY A 253 23.54 -11.69 5.77
CA GLY A 253 24.35 -12.79 5.23
C GLY A 253 24.66 -13.92 6.19
N SER A 254 23.88 -14.06 7.27
CA SER A 254 24.03 -15.18 8.20
C SER A 254 23.95 -16.52 7.44
N GLY A 255 24.87 -17.43 7.75
CA GLY A 255 24.94 -18.75 7.10
C GLY A 255 25.45 -18.74 5.65
N SER A 256 25.96 -17.63 5.13
CA SER A 256 26.45 -17.52 3.74
C SER A 256 27.88 -16.99 3.64
N ALA A 257 28.57 -17.35 2.56
CA ALA A 257 29.94 -16.87 2.33
C ALA A 257 29.98 -15.39 1.95
N THR A 258 29.01 -14.96 1.16
CA THR A 258 28.83 -13.59 0.69
C THR A 258 27.35 -13.23 0.77
N PHE A 259 27.03 -11.93 0.76
CA PHE A 259 25.65 -11.45 0.65
C PHE A 259 25.48 -10.56 -0.57
N THR A 260 24.41 -10.77 -1.36
CA THR A 260 24.16 -10.06 -2.62
C THR A 260 22.82 -9.34 -2.60
N PHE A 261 22.79 -8.09 -3.04
CA PHE A 261 21.52 -7.43 -3.39
C PHE A 261 21.22 -7.67 -4.87
N ALA A 262 20.03 -8.17 -5.21
CA ALA A 262 19.63 -8.34 -6.61
C ALA A 262 19.31 -6.99 -7.29
N PHE A 263 18.84 -6.02 -6.51
CA PHE A 263 18.46 -4.68 -6.96
C PHE A 263 19.20 -3.60 -6.15
N PRO A 264 19.48 -2.40 -6.73
CA PRO A 264 20.20 -1.35 -6.03
C PRO A 264 19.44 -0.84 -4.80
N PRO A 265 19.96 -0.99 -3.57
CA PRO A 265 19.34 -0.42 -2.39
C PRO A 265 19.90 0.96 -2.05
N THR A 266 19.11 1.75 -1.33
CA THR A 266 19.61 2.90 -0.55
C THR A 266 19.60 2.56 0.93
N ILE A 267 20.76 2.33 1.54
CA ILE A 267 20.89 2.04 2.97
C ILE A 267 21.49 3.26 3.67
N ILE A 268 20.79 3.77 4.68
CA ILE A 268 21.22 4.92 5.46
C ILE A 268 21.33 4.48 6.92
N VAL A 269 22.55 4.33 7.40
CA VAL A 269 22.85 4.04 8.79
C VAL A 269 22.87 5.36 9.56
N ARG A 270 21.88 5.52 10.43
CA ARG A 270 21.65 6.71 11.25
C ARG A 270 22.49 6.63 12.53
N SER A 271 22.46 7.68 13.35
CA SER A 271 23.13 7.71 14.66
C SER A 271 22.73 6.49 15.50
N SER A 272 23.70 5.85 16.15
CA SER A 272 23.61 4.58 16.90
C SER A 272 23.29 3.33 16.07
N GLY A 273 22.94 3.52 14.80
CA GLY A 273 22.64 2.44 13.88
C GLY A 273 23.87 1.61 13.51
N LYS A 274 23.66 0.35 13.12
CA LYS A 274 24.72 -0.55 12.68
C LYS A 274 24.31 -1.34 11.44
N LEU A 275 25.16 -1.34 10.43
CA LEU A 275 25.12 -2.34 9.37
C LEU A 275 26.13 -3.42 9.72
N LEU A 276 25.64 -4.63 10.04
CA LEU A 276 26.42 -5.75 10.57
C LEU A 276 26.61 -6.82 9.49
N ASP A 277 27.87 -7.20 9.28
CA ASP A 277 28.22 -8.33 8.43
C ASP A 277 28.28 -9.64 9.21
N GLN A 278 27.53 -10.63 8.73
CA GLN A 278 27.48 -11.98 9.27
C GLN A 278 27.91 -13.05 8.25
N THR A 279 28.43 -12.63 7.10
CA THR A 279 28.98 -13.53 6.08
C THR A 279 30.31 -14.13 6.55
N SER A 280 30.64 -15.34 6.08
CA SER A 280 31.89 -15.99 6.48
C SER A 280 33.13 -15.45 5.76
N SER A 281 32.97 -14.85 4.56
CA SER A 281 34.08 -14.25 3.81
C SER A 281 34.22 -12.75 3.99
N ASN A 282 33.33 -12.13 4.78
CA ASN A 282 33.21 -10.70 4.97
C ASN A 282 33.06 -9.94 3.63
N VAL A 283 32.11 -10.34 2.78
CA VAL A 283 31.91 -9.71 1.47
C VAL A 283 30.43 -9.43 1.22
N PHE A 284 30.14 -8.17 0.90
CA PHE A 284 28.87 -7.75 0.35
C PHE A 284 29.00 -7.36 -1.12
N LEU A 285 28.03 -7.81 -1.91
CA LEU A 285 27.94 -7.62 -3.35
C LEU A 285 26.74 -6.71 -3.66
N PHE A 286 27.02 -5.59 -4.32
CA PHE A 286 26.03 -4.58 -4.67
C PHE A 286 25.94 -4.40 -6.18
N PRO A 287 24.74 -4.26 -6.76
CA PRO A 287 24.62 -3.83 -8.14
C PRO A 287 24.97 -2.34 -8.28
N SER A 288 25.27 -1.89 -9.50
CA SER A 288 25.52 -0.47 -9.79
C SER A 288 24.35 0.42 -9.31
N ASN A 289 24.64 1.67 -8.94
CA ASN A 289 23.70 2.65 -8.36
C ASN A 289 23.21 2.37 -6.93
N SER A 290 23.80 1.39 -6.24
CA SER A 290 23.57 1.19 -4.80
C SER A 290 24.14 2.35 -3.99
N ILE A 291 23.42 2.80 -2.96
CA ILE A 291 23.86 3.84 -2.04
C ILE A 291 23.96 3.26 -0.64
N ILE A 292 25.11 3.45 0.01
CA ILE A 292 25.31 3.16 1.43
C ILE A 292 25.87 4.41 2.07
N ALA A 293 25.10 5.01 2.97
CA ALA A 293 25.51 6.19 3.71
C ALA A 293 25.56 5.85 5.20
N VAL A 294 26.73 5.96 5.81
CA VAL A 294 26.89 5.88 7.26
C VAL A 294 27.04 7.29 7.80
N LEU A 295 26.02 7.78 8.49
CA LEU A 295 26.00 9.12 9.05
C LEU A 295 26.76 9.16 10.39
N SER A 296 27.01 10.36 10.91
CA SER A 296 27.69 10.55 12.20
C SER A 296 26.99 9.74 13.31
N GLY A 297 27.80 9.02 14.11
CA GLY A 297 27.33 8.11 15.15
C GLY A 297 26.80 6.76 14.66
N GLY A 298 26.67 6.56 13.34
CA GLY A 298 26.38 5.26 12.74
C GLY A 298 27.64 4.39 12.63
N GLY A 299 27.44 3.08 12.65
CA GLY A 299 28.51 2.09 12.60
C GLY A 299 28.38 1.15 11.41
N PHE A 300 29.52 0.73 10.88
CA PHE A 300 29.61 -0.41 9.99
C PHE A 300 30.37 -1.50 10.77
N GLY A 301 29.63 -2.48 11.27
CA GLY A 301 30.13 -3.56 12.11
C GLY A 301 30.82 -4.60 11.25
N ALA A 302 32.10 -4.38 10.97
CA ALA A 302 32.86 -5.21 10.05
C ALA A 302 34.05 -5.88 10.73
N LYS A 303 34.20 -7.18 10.47
CA LYS A 303 35.47 -7.91 10.55
C LYS A 303 36.36 -7.61 9.31
N GLY A 304 36.42 -6.34 8.87
CA GLY A 304 37.11 -5.96 7.62
C GLY A 304 36.33 -6.28 6.34
N THR A 305 35.00 -6.18 6.37
CA THR A 305 34.09 -6.45 5.25
C THR A 305 34.40 -5.64 4.00
N ALA A 306 34.55 -6.35 2.87
CA ALA A 306 34.73 -5.75 1.56
C ALA A 306 33.37 -5.47 0.89
N LEU A 307 33.20 -4.26 0.37
CA LEU A 307 32.07 -3.86 -0.48
C LEU A 307 32.51 -3.96 -1.94
N LYS A 308 31.82 -4.78 -2.75
CA LYS A 308 32.14 -4.96 -4.17
C LYS A 308 30.93 -4.67 -5.05
N ILE A 309 31.18 -4.12 -6.23
CA ILE A 309 30.17 -3.94 -7.27
C ILE A 309 30.12 -5.19 -8.13
N VAL A 310 28.93 -5.73 -8.36
CA VAL A 310 28.71 -6.82 -9.34
C VAL A 310 28.56 -6.18 -10.72
N GLN A 311 29.55 -6.37 -11.59
CA GLN A 311 29.43 -5.99 -13.00
C GLN A 311 28.61 -7.06 -13.73
N GLY A 312 27.35 -6.77 -14.02
CA GLY A 312 26.45 -7.64 -14.79
C GLY A 312 25.09 -7.70 -14.11
N GLY A 313 24.06 -7.16 -14.78
CA GLY A 313 22.68 -7.30 -14.32
C GLY A 313 22.31 -8.77 -14.19
N VAL A 314 21.63 -9.12 -13.10
CA VAL A 314 20.87 -10.37 -13.06
C VAL A 314 19.74 -10.18 -14.06
N ALA A 315 19.91 -10.72 -15.26
CA ALA A 315 18.88 -10.75 -16.29
C ALA A 315 17.64 -11.43 -15.70
N GLY A 316 16.48 -10.85 -15.97
CA GLY A 316 15.20 -11.40 -15.54
C GLY A 316 15.04 -12.86 -15.98
N ALA A 317 14.47 -13.64 -15.07
CA ALA A 317 13.78 -14.89 -15.34
C ALA A 317 12.39 -14.78 -14.71
#